data_AF-A0A7J4KN83-F1
#
_entry.id   AF-A0A7J4KN83-F1
#
_cell.length_a   1.000
_cell.length_b   1.000
_cell.length_c   1.000
_cell.angle_alpha   90.00
_cell.angle_beta   90.00
_cell.angle_gamma   90.00
#
_symmetry.space_group_name_H-M   'P 1'
#
loop_
_entity.id
_entity.type
_entity.pdbx_description
1 polymer ?
#
loop_
_entity_poly.entity_id
_entity_poly.type
_entity_poly.pdbx_seq_one_letter_code
_entity_poly.pdbx_strand_id
1 'polypeptide(L)' 'MVRPKHIAIIPDGNRRWAAKHGISIPVAYERGIDNIANVLKWCRKNGVRTLTMWGFSTENFMR' A
#
# COMPACT_ATOMS: atom_id res chain seq x y z
N MET A 1 11.10 -4.72 24.17
CA MET A 1 10.42 -5.35 23.02
C MET A 1 11.14 -4.91 21.75
N VAL A 2 11.63 -5.86 20.94
CA VAL A 2 12.31 -5.55 19.67
C VAL A 2 11.25 -5.11 18.65
N ARG A 3 11.48 -3.99 17.96
CA ARG A 3 10.62 -3.54 16.86
C ARG A 3 11.28 -3.84 15.52
N PRO A 4 10.52 -4.21 14.47
CA PRO A 4 11.07 -4.45 13.15
C PRO A 4 11.73 -3.17 12.63
N LYS A 5 12.95 -3.30 12.11
CA LYS A 5 13.67 -2.18 11.49
C LYS A 5 13.23 -1.96 10.04
N HIS A 6 12.72 -3.01 9.40
CA HIS A 6 12.29 -3.03 8.00
C HIS A 6 10.98 -3.80 7.88
N ILE A 7 10.01 -3.21 7.18
CA ILE A 7 8.73 -3.83 6.83
C ILE A 7 8.61 -3.85 5.31
N ALA A 8 8.11 -4.94 4.74
CA ALA A 8 7.66 -5.00 3.35
C ALA A 8 6.14 -5.14 3.31
N ILE A 9 5.48 -4.43 2.40
CA ILE A 9 4.02 -4.46 2.22
C ILE A 9 3.70 -4.72 0.75
N ILE A 10 2.73 -5.61 0.53
CA ILE A 10 2.07 -5.80 -0.75
C ILE A 10 0.69 -5.12 -0.65
N PRO A 11 0.52 -3.91 -1.20
CA PRO A 11 -0.75 -3.21 -1.19
C PRO A 11 -1.69 -3.87 -2.21
N ASP A 12 -2.69 -4.58 -1.71
CA ASP A 12 -3.72 -5.23 -2.53
C ASP A 12 -5.12 -4.78 -2.11
N GLY A 13 -6.09 -4.98 -3.00
CA GLY A 13 -7.50 -4.74 -2.73
C GLY A 13 -8.09 -3.52 -3.43
N ASN A 14 -7.29 -2.65 -4.05
CA ASN A 14 -7.78 -1.41 -4.68
C ASN A 14 -8.93 -1.65 -5.66
N ARG A 15 -8.83 -2.66 -6.54
CA ARG A 15 -9.89 -2.99 -7.51
C ARG A 15 -11.15 -3.57 -6.86
N ARG A 16 -10.99 -4.42 -5.83
CA ARG A 16 -12.13 -4.96 -5.04
C ARG A 16 -12.84 -3.82 -4.28
N TRP A 17 -12.06 -2.89 -3.75
CA TRP A 17 -12.56 -1.73 -3.05
C TRP A 17 -13.28 -0.75 -4.01
N ALA A 18 -12.75 -0.52 -5.22
CA ALA A 18 -13.42 0.23 -6.29
C ALA A 18 -14.81 -0.33 -6.61
N ALA A 19 -14.89 -1.65 -6.85
CA ALA A 19 -16.15 -2.34 -7.14
C ALA A 19 -17.16 -2.20 -5.99
N LYS A 20 -16.70 -2.35 -4.74
CA LYS A 20 -17.56 -2.22 -3.55
C LYS A 20 -18.13 -0.81 -3.36
N HIS A 21 -17.42 0.22 -3.80
CA HIS A 21 -17.80 1.63 -3.59
C HIS A 21 -18.35 2.31 -4.85
N GLY A 22 -18.48 1.59 -5.96
CA GLY A 22 -18.99 2.13 -7.22
C GLY A 22 -18.14 3.24 -7.82
N ILE A 23 -16.82 3.21 -7.61
CA ILE A 23 -15.89 4.21 -8.15
C ILE A 23 -14.93 3.62 -9.18
N SER A 24 -14.28 4.49 -9.95
CA SER A 24 -13.30 4.06 -10.94
C SER A 24 -12.04 3.48 -10.31
N ILE A 25 -11.39 2.55 -11.02
CA ILE A 25 -10.14 1.91 -10.59
C ILE A 25 -9.02 2.94 -10.36
N PRO A 26 -8.77 3.93 -11.24
CA PRO A 26 -7.74 4.95 -11.00
C PRO A 26 -7.94 5.71 -9.67
N VAL A 27 -9.17 6.12 -9.35
CA VAL A 27 -9.50 6.80 -8.09
C VAL A 27 -9.23 5.88 -6.89
N ALA A 28 -9.50 4.59 -7.01
CA ALA A 28 -9.16 3.64 -5.95
C ALA A 28 -7.65 3.45 -5.76
N TYR A 29 -6.85 3.50 -6.83
CA TYR A 29 -5.39 3.49 -6.72
C TYR A 29 -4.85 4.76 -6.06
N GLU A 30 -5.39 5.93 -6.42
CA GLU A 30 -5.05 7.21 -5.79
C GLU A 30 -5.31 7.17 -4.28
N ARG A 31 -6.50 6.72 -3.85
CA ARG A 31 -6.81 6.54 -2.43
C ARG A 31 -5.92 5.48 -1.74
N GLY A 32 -5.52 4.45 -2.49
CA GLY A 32 -4.56 3.46 -2.01
C GLY A 32 -3.21 4.10 -1.70
N ILE A 33 -2.73 5.02 -2.56
CA ILE A 33 -1.50 5.79 -2.36
C ILE A 33 -1.63 6.72 -1.15
N ASP A 34 -2.76 7.41 -0.99
CA ASP A 34 -3.01 8.26 0.20
C ASP A 34 -2.89 7.45 1.50
N ASN A 35 -3.35 6.20 1.50
CA ASN A 35 -3.24 5.33 2.66
C ASN A 35 -1.78 4.93 2.97
N ILE A 36 -0.89 4.87 1.97
CA ILE A 36 0.55 4.63 2.18
C ILE A 36 1.15 5.76 3.03
N ALA A 37 0.67 7.00 2.91
CA ALA A 37 1.14 8.11 3.75
C ALA A 37 0.84 7.85 5.24
N ASN A 38 -0.29 7.22 5.56
CA ASN A 38 -0.62 6.83 6.94
C ASN A 38 0.31 5.73 7.45
N VAL A 39 0.64 4.75 6.60
CA VAL A 39 1.62 3.70 6.93
C VAL A 39 3.00 4.31 7.21
N LEU A 40 3.47 5.23 6.37
CA LEU A 40 4.76 5.91 6.56
C LEU A 40 4.81 6.68 7.89
N LYS A 41 3.73 7.42 8.22
CA LYS A 41 3.60 8.11 9.52
C LYS A 41 3.67 7.11 10.68
N TRP A 42 3.00 5.96 10.54
CA TRP A 42 3.04 4.90 11.53
C TRP A 42 4.44 4.30 11.68
N CYS A 43 5.13 3.98 10.58
CA CYS A 43 6.50 3.47 10.59
C CYS A 43 7.44 4.43 11.33
N ARG A 44 7.37 5.73 11.01
CA ARG A 44 8.14 6.77 11.67
C ARG A 44 7.88 6.83 13.17
N LYS A 45 6.60 6.86 13.58
CA LYS A 45 6.20 6.90 15.01
C LYS A 45 6.69 5.66 15.77
N ASN A 46 6.79 4.52 15.09
CA ASN A 46 7.18 3.25 15.70
C ASN A 46 8.68 2.93 15.58
N GLY A 47 9.48 3.77 14.94
CA GLY A 47 10.92 3.54 14.79
C GLY A 47 11.29 2.50 13.72
N VAL A 48 10.36 2.20 12.81
CA VAL A 48 10.64 1.40 11.61
C VAL A 48 11.39 2.30 10.63
N ARG A 49 12.61 1.92 10.26
CA ARG A 49 13.51 2.76 9.46
C ARG A 49 13.34 2.55 7.97
N THR A 50 12.91 1.37 7.55
CA THR A 50 12.78 1.01 6.13
C THR A 50 11.39 0.45 5.85
N LEU A 51 10.76 0.94 4.79
CA LEU A 51 9.52 0.38 4.23
C LEU A 51 9.77 0.03 2.76
N THR A 52 9.49 -1.21 2.39
CA THR A 52 9.42 -1.64 0.98
C THR A 52 7.95 -1.79 0.62
N MET A 53 7.54 -1.23 -0.52
CA MET A 53 6.17 -1.32 -1.02
C MET A 53 6.18 -1.99 -2.39
N TRP A 54 5.32 -2.99 -2.58
CA TRP A 54 5.14 -3.64 -3.86
C TRP A 54 4.19 -2.83 -4.75
N GLY A 55 4.73 -1.94 -5.59
CA GLY A 55 3.90 -1.08 -6.43
C GLY A 55 3.26 -1.81 -7.62
N PHE A 56 4.01 -2.71 -8.26
CA PHE A 56 3.62 -3.41 -9.48
C PHE A 56 4.50 -4.65 -9.67
N SER A 57 3.93 -5.77 -10.14
CA SER A 57 4.68 -6.99 -10.46
C SER A 57 4.91 -7.15 -11.96
N THR A 58 5.87 -7.99 -12.35
CA THR A 58 6.07 -8.42 -13.74
C THR A 58 4.82 -9.08 -14.32
N GLU A 59 4.10 -9.86 -13.52
CA GLU A 59 2.86 -10.54 -13.92
C GLU A 59 1.70 -9.55 -14.12
N ASN A 60 1.79 -8.34 -13.55
CA ASN A 60 0.77 -7.32 -13.78
C ASN A 60 0.80 -6.76 -15.22
N PHE A 61 1.87 -6.98 -15.99
CA PHE A 61 1.88 -6.70 -17.43
C PHE A 61 1.02 -7.67 -18.24
N MET A 62 0.77 -8.89 -17.74
CA MET A 62 -0.03 -9.90 -18.43
C MET A 62 -1.53 -9.76 -18.15
N ARG A 63 -1.96 -8.57 -17.70
CA ARG A 63 -3.30 -8.32 -17.18
C ARG A 63 -4.17 -7.52 -18.14
#